data_AF-A0A1E7HZ88-F1
#
_entry.id   AF-A0A1E7HZ88-F1
#
_cell.length_a   1.000
_cell.length_b   1.000
_cell.length_c   1.000
_cell.angle_alpha   90.00
_cell.angle_beta   90.00
_cell.angle_gamma   90.00
#
_symmetry.space_group_name_H-M   'P 1'
#
loop_
_entity.id
_entity.type
_entity.pdbx_description
1 polymer ?
#
loop_
_entity_poly.entity_id
_entity_poly.type
_entity_poly.pdbx_seq_one_letter_code
_entity_poly.pdbx_strand_id
1 'polypeptide(L)'
;MPRFRKKPIEVDAHQWFKNGDHPEDNLHGLLRADDDGVGHEPEGKVVRYYRDPDDEGGERLCERCGVRMHEHGWIDTLEGGRIVCPGDWIITGVVGDRYPCKKDAFQATYSSVEELPEGFIAPFEQEGELWNDLRVLIGKGAEFDAVRQMIEHRLEIVKNG
;
A
#
# COMPACT_ATOMS: atom_id res chain seq x y z
N MET A 1 2.97 -8.11 31.09
CA MET A 1 3.00 -8.64 29.71
C MET A 1 3.96 -7.81 28.88
N PRO A 2 4.83 -8.41 28.06
CA PRO A 2 5.69 -7.66 27.15
C PRO A 2 4.85 -6.94 26.09
N ARG A 3 5.27 -5.72 25.72
CA ARG A 3 4.64 -4.90 24.67
C ARG A 3 5.60 -4.78 23.50
N PHE A 4 5.11 -4.94 22.28
CA PHE A 4 5.89 -4.83 21.06
C PHE A 4 5.25 -3.80 20.13
N ARG A 5 6.05 -3.18 19.25
CA ARG A 5 5.59 -2.29 18.17
C ARG A 5 6.02 -2.87 16.83
N LYS A 6 5.21 -2.68 15.77
CA LYS A 6 5.63 -3.03 14.40
C LYS A 6 6.82 -2.14 13.99
N LYS A 7 7.72 -2.69 13.17
CA LYS A 7 8.76 -1.89 12.51
C LYS A 7 8.08 -0.99 11.45
N PRO A 8 8.54 0.25 11.25
CA PRO A 8 8.14 1.04 10.09
C PRO A 8 8.61 0.31 8.83
N ILE A 9 7.71 0.08 7.88
CA ILE A 9 8.00 -0.56 6.60
C ILE A 9 7.45 0.31 5.49
N GLU A 10 8.23 0.47 4.43
CA GLU A 10 7.75 1.00 3.15
C GLU A 10 7.23 -0.18 2.32
N VAL A 11 6.18 0.07 1.54
CA VAL A 11 5.54 -0.93 0.69
C VAL A 11 5.26 -0.34 -0.68
N ASP A 12 5.38 -1.16 -1.71
CA ASP A 12 4.85 -0.82 -3.03
C ASP A 12 3.36 -1.16 -3.07
N ALA A 13 2.56 -0.27 -3.62
CA ALA A 13 1.14 -0.51 -3.80
C ALA A 13 0.64 0.10 -5.10
N HIS A 14 -0.22 -0.63 -5.80
CA HIS A 14 -0.87 -0.17 -7.02
C HIS A 14 -2.39 -0.22 -6.85
N GLN A 15 -3.09 0.85 -7.19
CA GLN A 15 -4.55 0.85 -7.15
C GLN A 15 -5.10 0.17 -8.40
N TRP A 16 -5.87 -0.90 -8.21
CA TRP A 16 -6.38 -1.74 -9.28
C TRP A 16 -7.84 -1.40 -9.62
N PHE A 17 -8.15 -1.20 -10.89
CA PHE A 17 -9.51 -0.90 -11.36
C PHE A 17 -10.10 -1.92 -12.32
N LYS A 18 -9.26 -2.57 -13.14
CA LYS A 18 -9.70 -3.53 -14.15
C LYS A 18 -8.61 -4.55 -14.47
N ASN A 19 -8.98 -5.65 -15.11
CA ASN A 19 -8.01 -6.65 -15.54
C ASN A 19 -6.92 -6.02 -16.42
N GLY A 20 -5.65 -6.31 -16.13
CA GLY A 20 -4.53 -5.82 -16.91
C GLY A 20 -4.02 -4.42 -16.58
N ASP A 21 -4.63 -3.75 -15.59
CA ASP A 21 -4.21 -2.45 -15.07
C ASP A 21 -2.89 -2.53 -14.28
N HIS A 22 -2.63 -3.65 -13.61
CA HIS A 22 -1.46 -3.74 -12.74
C HIS A 22 -0.17 -3.61 -13.59
N PRO A 23 0.84 -2.81 -13.17
CA PRO A 23 2.05 -2.58 -13.95
C PRO A 23 2.78 -3.87 -14.37
N GLU A 24 2.72 -4.88 -13.50
CA GLU A 24 3.30 -6.21 -13.73
C GLU A 24 2.35 -7.23 -14.38
N ASP A 25 1.14 -6.84 -14.80
CA ASP A 25 0.26 -7.72 -15.57
C ASP A 25 0.83 -8.05 -16.96
N ASN A 26 1.80 -7.27 -17.45
CA ASN A 26 2.59 -7.55 -18.66
C ASN A 26 1.74 -7.87 -19.91
N LEU A 27 0.63 -7.16 -20.13
CA LEU A 27 -0.23 -7.32 -21.32
C LEU A 27 0.44 -6.88 -22.65
N HIS A 28 1.68 -6.41 -22.63
CA HIS A 28 2.41 -6.03 -23.83
C HIS A 28 2.83 -7.28 -24.63
N GLY A 29 2.13 -7.55 -25.74
CA GLY A 29 2.67 -8.34 -26.85
C GLY A 29 2.35 -9.83 -26.89
N LEU A 30 1.36 -10.31 -26.14
CA LEU A 30 0.90 -11.69 -26.25
C LEU A 30 -0.54 -11.73 -26.79
N LEU A 31 -0.68 -11.54 -28.10
CA LEU A 31 -1.61 -12.42 -28.83
C LEU A 31 -1.01 -13.82 -28.70
N ARG A 32 -1.30 -14.51 -27.59
CA ARG A 32 -1.13 -15.96 -27.59
C ARG A 32 -2.17 -16.46 -28.57
N ALA A 33 -1.71 -16.88 -29.74
CA ALA A 33 -2.47 -17.77 -30.58
C ALA A 33 -2.52 -19.07 -29.78
N ASP A 34 -3.57 -19.24 -28.98
CA ASP A 34 -3.90 -20.54 -28.45
C ASP A 34 -4.15 -21.49 -29.66
N ASP A 35 -3.88 -22.78 -29.48
CA ASP A 35 -3.84 -23.81 -30.55
C ASP A 35 -5.20 -24.01 -31.27
N ASP A 36 -6.23 -23.38 -30.71
CA ASP A 36 -7.63 -23.31 -31.13
C ASP A 36 -7.96 -22.07 -31.99
N GLY A 37 -7.00 -21.17 -32.23
CA GLY A 37 -7.15 -20.03 -33.14
C GLY A 37 -8.15 -18.96 -32.69
N VAL A 38 -8.64 -19.03 -31.46
CA VAL A 38 -9.49 -18.03 -30.84
C VAL A 38 -8.58 -17.06 -30.08
N GLY A 39 -8.60 -15.78 -30.45
CA GLY A 39 -7.85 -14.74 -29.74
C GLY A 39 -8.43 -14.52 -28.35
N HIS A 40 -7.80 -15.04 -27.31
CA HIS A 40 -8.15 -14.73 -25.93
C HIS A 40 -7.51 -13.41 -25.51
N GLU A 41 -8.30 -12.52 -24.91
CA GLU A 41 -7.74 -11.32 -24.26
C GLU A 41 -6.75 -11.78 -23.18
N PRO A 42 -5.53 -11.21 -23.14
CA PRO A 42 -4.53 -11.69 -22.20
C PRO A 42 -4.99 -11.41 -20.77
N GLU A 43 -5.10 -12.45 -19.96
CA GLU A 43 -5.40 -12.32 -18.54
C GLU A 43 -4.23 -11.68 -17.79
N GLY A 44 -4.52 -10.70 -16.93
CA GLY A 44 -3.53 -10.06 -16.07
C GLY A 44 -2.76 -11.08 -15.23
N LYS A 45 -1.42 -11.00 -15.26
CA LYS A 45 -0.52 -11.93 -14.55
C LYS A 45 -0.64 -11.84 -13.02
N VAL A 46 -0.91 -10.65 -12.49
CA VAL A 46 -0.99 -10.38 -11.05
C VAL A 46 -2.43 -10.48 -10.58
N VAL A 47 -3.33 -9.79 -11.27
CA VAL A 47 -4.76 -9.85 -11.00
C VAL A 47 -5.47 -10.43 -12.21
N ARG A 48 -5.99 -11.64 -12.03
CA ARG A 48 -6.72 -12.42 -13.03
C ARG A 48 -8.19 -12.02 -13.09
N TYR A 49 -8.92 -12.51 -14.07
CA TYR A 49 -10.37 -12.32 -14.08
C TYR A 49 -11.00 -13.07 -12.90
N TYR A 50 -12.00 -12.47 -12.26
CA TYR A 50 -12.88 -13.24 -11.40
C TYR A 50 -13.62 -14.29 -12.25
N ARG A 51 -13.51 -15.56 -11.86
CA ARG A 51 -14.22 -16.67 -12.50
C ARG A 51 -14.82 -17.54 -11.41
N ASP A 52 -16.14 -17.64 -11.41
CA ASP A 52 -16.90 -18.49 -10.51
C ASP A 52 -17.88 -19.31 -11.37
N PRO A 53 -17.78 -20.65 -11.37
CA PRO A 53 -18.64 -21.51 -12.19
C PRO A 53 -20.14 -21.36 -11.86
N ASP A 54 -20.46 -20.95 -10.64
CA ASP A 54 -21.84 -20.82 -10.17
C ASP A 54 -22.43 -19.43 -10.45
N ASP A 55 -21.61 -18.50 -10.96
CA ASP A 55 -21.98 -17.13 -11.28
C ASP A 55 -21.89 -16.92 -12.79
N GLU A 56 -22.99 -17.17 -13.50
CA GLU A 56 -23.12 -17.11 -14.97
C GLU A 56 -22.61 -15.78 -15.56
N GLY A 57 -21.30 -15.66 -15.78
CA GLY A 57 -20.65 -14.47 -16.34
C GLY A 57 -20.46 -13.30 -15.37
N GLY A 58 -20.66 -13.48 -14.06
CA GLY A 58 -20.40 -12.40 -13.09
C GLY A 58 -21.42 -11.25 -13.12
N GLU A 59 -22.65 -11.50 -13.57
CA GLU A 59 -23.71 -10.49 -13.66
C GLU A 59 -24.25 -10.06 -12.29
N ARG A 60 -24.02 -10.85 -11.23
CA ARG A 60 -24.43 -10.47 -9.87
C ARG A 60 -23.65 -9.25 -9.39
N LEU A 61 -24.27 -8.48 -8.52
CA LEU A 61 -23.60 -7.36 -7.84
C LEU A 61 -22.77 -7.86 -6.68
N CYS A 62 -21.58 -7.28 -6.51
CA CYS A 62 -20.73 -7.52 -5.36
C CYS A 62 -21.32 -6.87 -4.11
N GLU A 63 -21.46 -7.64 -3.04
CA GLU A 63 -21.98 -7.16 -1.74
C GLU A 63 -21.08 -6.11 -1.08
N ARG A 64 -19.80 -6.01 -1.51
CA ARG A 64 -18.80 -5.12 -0.88
C ARG A 64 -18.73 -3.75 -1.55
N CYS A 65 -18.82 -3.70 -2.88
CA CYS A 65 -18.67 -2.46 -3.64
C CYS A 65 -19.88 -2.10 -4.51
N GLY A 66 -20.85 -3.01 -4.66
CA GLY A 66 -22.05 -2.79 -5.48
C GLY A 66 -21.82 -2.88 -7.00
N VAL A 67 -20.59 -3.13 -7.45
CA VAL A 67 -20.25 -3.31 -8.88
C VAL A 67 -20.48 -4.77 -9.28
N ARG A 68 -20.80 -5.01 -10.55
CA ARG A 68 -20.94 -6.37 -11.09
C ARG A 68 -19.65 -7.19 -10.88
N MET A 69 -19.81 -8.47 -10.59
CA MET A 69 -18.68 -9.38 -10.36
C MET A 69 -17.79 -9.56 -11.60
N HIS A 70 -18.33 -9.32 -12.81
CA HIS A 70 -17.53 -9.33 -14.04
C HIS A 70 -16.38 -8.30 -14.05
N GLU A 71 -16.52 -7.20 -13.30
CA GLU A 71 -15.48 -6.16 -13.17
C GLU A 71 -14.46 -6.50 -12.07
N HIS A 72 -14.62 -7.62 -11.36
CA HIS A 72 -13.76 -7.99 -10.25
C HIS A 72 -12.55 -8.80 -10.71
N GLY A 73 -11.49 -8.66 -9.94
CA GLY A 73 -10.27 -9.42 -10.12
C GLY A 73 -10.17 -10.61 -9.17
N TRP A 74 -9.29 -11.53 -9.51
CA TRP A 74 -8.84 -12.59 -8.61
C TRP A 74 -7.33 -12.51 -8.43
N ILE A 75 -6.87 -12.45 -7.18
CA ILE A 75 -5.45 -12.47 -6.84
C ILE A 75 -5.13 -13.67 -5.97
N ASP A 76 -4.05 -14.37 -6.31
CA ASP A 76 -3.55 -15.46 -5.49
C ASP A 76 -2.63 -14.91 -4.41
N THR A 77 -2.97 -15.20 -3.15
CA THR A 77 -2.17 -14.82 -1.99
C THR A 77 -1.65 -16.09 -1.30
N LEU A 78 -0.71 -15.95 -0.35
CA LEU A 78 -0.24 -17.08 0.46
C LEU A 78 -1.36 -17.74 1.27
N GLU A 79 -2.42 -17.00 1.58
CA GLU A 79 -3.59 -17.47 2.31
C GLU A 79 -4.70 -18.01 1.38
N GLY A 80 -4.36 -18.29 0.12
CA GLY A 80 -5.30 -18.66 -0.93
C GLY A 80 -5.80 -17.47 -1.73
N GLY A 81 -6.62 -17.74 -2.73
CA GLY A 81 -7.12 -16.69 -3.61
C GLY A 81 -8.09 -15.73 -2.94
N ARG A 82 -8.12 -14.50 -3.41
CA ARG A 82 -8.92 -13.40 -2.90
C ARG A 82 -9.57 -12.64 -4.05
N ILE A 83 -10.81 -12.22 -3.83
CA ILE A 83 -11.54 -11.32 -4.74
C ILE A 83 -10.98 -9.90 -4.58
N VAL A 84 -10.66 -9.26 -5.69
CA VAL A 84 -10.23 -7.86 -5.79
C VAL A 84 -11.39 -7.04 -6.34
N CYS A 85 -11.80 -6.01 -5.60
CA CYS A 85 -12.79 -5.06 -6.10
C CYS A 85 -12.10 -3.94 -6.88
N PRO A 86 -12.77 -3.35 -7.89
CA PRO A 86 -12.31 -2.10 -8.49
C PRO A 86 -12.08 -1.02 -7.41
N GLY A 87 -10.92 -0.39 -7.45
CA GLY A 87 -10.45 0.61 -6.50
C GLY A 87 -9.70 0.05 -5.29
N ASP A 88 -9.56 -1.27 -5.14
CA ASP A 88 -8.70 -1.87 -4.12
C ASP A 88 -7.22 -1.64 -4.44
N TRP A 89 -6.39 -1.55 -3.41
CA TRP A 89 -4.93 -1.48 -3.54
C TRP A 89 -4.33 -2.87 -3.53
N ILE A 90 -3.50 -3.19 -4.51
CA ILE A 90 -2.66 -4.38 -4.51
C ILE A 90 -1.33 -3.99 -3.88
N ILE A 91 -1.09 -4.48 -2.66
CA ILE A 91 0.14 -4.20 -1.91
C ILE A 91 1.11 -5.34 -2.12
N THR A 92 2.37 -5.01 -2.41
CA THR A 92 3.49 -5.94 -2.43
C THR A 92 4.25 -5.83 -1.11
N GLY A 93 4.25 -6.91 -0.34
CA GLY A 93 4.96 -7.02 0.92
C GLY A 93 6.48 -7.19 0.75
N VAL A 94 7.21 -7.07 1.86
CA VAL A 94 8.69 -7.07 1.91
C VAL A 94 9.37 -8.34 1.36
N VAL A 95 8.64 -9.46 1.32
CA VAL A 95 9.13 -10.74 0.77
C VAL A 95 8.57 -11.04 -0.64
N GLY A 96 7.86 -10.09 -1.24
CA GLY A 96 7.25 -10.22 -2.57
C GLY A 96 5.80 -10.75 -2.57
N ASP A 97 5.24 -11.05 -1.40
CA ASP A 97 3.84 -11.48 -1.27
C ASP A 97 2.89 -10.36 -1.67
N ARG A 98 1.77 -10.70 -2.30
CA ARG A 98 0.76 -9.73 -2.73
C ARG A 98 -0.57 -9.97 -2.06
N TYR A 99 -1.26 -8.90 -1.73
CA TYR A 99 -2.59 -8.97 -1.15
C TYR A 99 -3.42 -7.73 -1.51
N PRO A 100 -4.75 -7.90 -1.68
CA PRO A 100 -5.64 -6.77 -1.90
C PRO A 100 -5.96 -6.09 -0.56
N CYS A 101 -6.01 -4.77 -0.57
CA CYS A 101 -6.37 -3.93 0.55
C CYS A 101 -7.47 -2.95 0.14
N LYS A 102 -8.51 -2.82 0.96
CA LYS A 102 -9.60 -1.87 0.68
C LYS A 102 -9.07 -0.45 0.70
N LYS A 103 -9.57 0.40 -0.22
CA LYS A 103 -9.19 1.81 -0.33
C LYS A 103 -9.20 2.53 1.01
N ASP A 104 -10.29 2.42 1.76
CA ASP A 104 -10.45 3.12 3.03
C ASP A 104 -9.46 2.62 4.09
N ALA A 105 -9.21 1.31 4.11
CA ALA A 105 -8.23 0.70 5.01
C ALA A 105 -6.80 1.13 4.64
N PHE A 106 -6.47 1.14 3.35
CA PHE A 106 -5.17 1.58 2.86
C PHE A 106 -4.89 3.03 3.24
N GLN A 107 -5.84 3.93 2.97
CA GLN A 107 -5.73 5.36 3.29
C GLN A 107 -5.63 5.62 4.80
N ALA A 108 -6.23 4.77 5.64
CA ALA A 108 -6.14 4.89 7.08
C ALA A 108 -4.80 4.40 7.66
N THR A 109 -4.06 3.54 6.93
CA THR A 109 -2.83 2.90 7.46
C THR A 109 -1.54 3.29 6.76
N TYR A 110 -1.60 3.81 5.53
CA TYR A 110 -0.44 4.18 4.73
C TYR A 110 -0.46 5.67 4.38
N SER A 111 0.73 6.26 4.28
CA SER A 111 0.94 7.64 3.85
C SER A 111 2.02 7.66 2.77
N SER A 112 1.97 8.65 1.88
CA SER A 112 2.97 8.84 0.83
C SER A 112 4.35 9.13 1.44
N VAL A 113 5.40 8.54 0.85
CA VAL A 113 6.79 8.81 1.26
C VAL A 113 7.26 10.19 0.80
N GLU A 114 6.64 10.74 -0.25
CA GLU A 114 6.96 12.05 -0.83
C GLU A 114 6.32 13.22 -0.06
N GLU A 115 5.32 12.97 0.77
CA GLU A 115 4.73 13.99 1.66
C GLU A 115 5.64 14.36 2.84
N LEU A 116 6.79 13.71 2.98
CA LEU A 116 7.83 14.13 3.89
C LEU A 116 8.57 15.34 3.30
N PRO A 117 8.59 16.50 3.96
CA PRO A 117 9.20 17.71 3.40
C PRO A 117 10.67 17.45 3.06
N GLU A 118 11.15 17.99 1.94
CA GLU A 118 12.56 17.91 1.53
C GLU A 118 13.48 18.29 2.71
N GLY A 119 14.25 17.32 3.21
CA GLY A 119 15.10 17.46 4.41
C GLY A 119 14.61 16.73 5.66
N PHE A 120 13.45 16.07 5.63
CA PHE A 120 13.02 15.18 6.70
C PHE A 120 13.75 13.84 6.63
N ILE A 121 14.88 13.74 7.34
CA ILE A 121 15.53 12.46 7.60
C ILE A 121 14.65 11.70 8.60
N ALA A 122 14.04 10.59 8.18
CA ALA A 122 13.33 9.68 9.08
C ALA A 122 14.30 9.31 10.23
N PRO A 123 13.92 9.52 11.51
CA PRO A 123 14.84 9.43 12.64
C PRO A 123 15.06 7.95 12.99
N PHE A 124 15.80 7.26 12.14
CA PHE A 124 16.29 5.93 12.40
C PHE A 124 17.68 5.81 11.81
N GLU A 125 18.66 6.42 12.48
CA GLU A 125 19.92 5.71 12.73
C GLU A 125 20.89 6.39 13.71
N GLN A 126 20.75 7.68 14.06
CA GLN A 126 21.73 8.30 14.98
C GLN A 126 21.08 9.20 16.04
N GLU A 127 21.46 8.94 17.29
CA GLU A 127 21.34 9.76 18.51
C GLU A 127 20.09 9.60 19.40
N GLY A 128 20.19 8.65 20.33
CA GLY A 128 19.26 8.36 21.42
C GLY A 128 19.26 9.34 22.60
N GLU A 129 19.79 10.56 22.47
CA GLU A 129 19.83 11.53 23.57
C GLU A 129 18.81 12.67 23.42
N LEU A 130 18.51 13.13 22.20
CA LEU A 130 17.58 14.25 21.97
C LEU A 130 16.12 13.90 22.29
N TRP A 131 15.75 12.63 22.07
CA TRP A 131 14.38 12.15 22.26
C TRP A 131 13.98 11.97 23.72
N ASN A 132 14.94 11.79 24.64
CA ASN A 132 14.63 11.72 26.07
C ASN A 132 14.21 13.08 26.62
N ASP A 133 14.88 14.17 26.20
CA ASP A 133 14.52 15.54 26.60
C ASP A 133 13.18 15.98 25.99
N LEU A 134 12.93 15.62 24.72
CA LEU A 134 11.65 15.89 24.05
C LEU A 134 10.46 15.19 24.75
N ARG A 135 10.67 13.94 25.20
CA ARG A 135 9.67 13.19 25.96
C ARG A 135 9.36 13.81 27.32
N VAL A 136 10.38 14.35 28.00
CA VAL A 136 10.22 15.01 29.31
C VAL A 136 9.43 16.31 29.17
N LEU A 137 9.59 17.05 28.06
CA LEU A 137 8.88 18.32 27.82
C LEU A 137 7.44 18.11 27.35
N ILE A 138 7.21 17.17 26.42
CA ILE A 138 5.84 16.83 25.96
C ILE A 138 5.04 16.20 27.11
N GLY A 139 5.68 15.40 27.98
CA GLY A 139 5.06 14.86 29.19
C GLY A 139 4.73 15.89 30.28
N LYS A 140 5.27 17.10 30.19
CA LYS A 140 5.00 18.24 31.10
C LYS A 140 4.03 19.27 30.52
N GLY A 141 3.45 19.02 29.34
CA GLY A 141 2.46 19.92 28.71
C GLY A 141 3.06 21.14 28.01
N ALA A 142 4.30 21.05 27.52
CA ALA A 142 4.91 22.14 26.75
C ALA A 142 4.15 22.37 25.43
N GLU A 143 3.79 23.63 25.14
CA GLU A 143 3.16 24.02 23.89
C GLU A 143 4.08 23.76 22.69
N PHE A 144 3.46 23.35 21.58
CA PHE A 144 4.12 22.89 20.36
C PHE A 144 5.15 23.90 19.82
N ASP A 145 4.88 25.20 19.98
CA ASP A 145 5.75 26.29 19.52
C ASP A 145 7.08 26.38 20.30
N ALA A 146 7.08 26.04 21.60
CA ALA A 146 8.31 26.03 22.40
C ALA A 146 9.23 24.85 22.03
N VAL A 147 8.63 23.70 21.72
CA VAL A 147 9.36 22.52 21.25
C VAL A 147 9.97 22.80 19.87
N ARG A 148 9.22 23.47 18.99
CA ARG A 148 9.66 23.87 17.67
C ARG A 148 10.83 24.86 17.71
N GLN A 149 10.73 25.94 18.48
CA GLN A 149 11.81 26.94 18.61
C GLN A 149 13.10 26.34 19.17
N MET A 150 13.00 25.38 20.10
CA MET A 150 14.17 24.71 20.68
C MET A 150 14.88 23.79 19.68
N ILE A 151 14.12 23.07 18.85
CA ILE A 151 14.66 22.25 17.76
C ILE A 151 15.33 23.14 16.72
N GLU A 152 14.67 24.22 16.30
CA GLU A 152 15.19 25.18 15.33
C GLU A 152 16.50 25.83 15.81
N HIS A 153 16.57 26.27 17.07
CA HIS A 153 17.77 26.88 17.64
C HIS A 153 18.96 25.89 17.74
N ARG A 154 18.71 24.62 18.08
CA ARG A 154 19.79 23.60 18.12
C ARG A 154 20.27 23.21 16.73
N LEU A 155 19.38 23.17 15.74
CA LEU A 155 19.75 22.94 14.35
C LEU A 155 20.60 24.09 13.80
N GLU A 156 20.38 25.33 14.24
CA GLU A 156 21.24 26.47 13.90
C GLU A 156 22.63 26.39 14.53
N ILE A 157 22.76 25.87 15.75
CA ILE A 157 24.06 25.67 16.41
C ILE A 157 24.89 24.61 15.67
N VAL A 158 24.26 23.50 15.25
CA VAL A 158 24.93 22.43 14.48
C VAL A 158 25.32 22.88 13.07
N LYS A 159 24.58 23.82 12.47
CA LYS A 159 24.90 24.38 11.15
C LYS A 159 26.06 25.39 11.16
N ASN A 160 26.36 25.98 12.32
CA ASN A 160 27.33 27.07 12.45
C ASN A 160 28.57 26.72 13.31
N GLY A 161 28.71 25.45 13.73
CA GLY A 161 29.88 24.92 14.44
C GLY A 161 30.55 23.80 13.65
#